data_AF-A0A1H7WXN1-F1
#
_entry.id   AF-A0A1H7WXN1-F1
#
_cell.length_a   1.000
_cell.length_b   1.000
_cell.length_c   1.000
_cell.angle_alpha   90.00
_cell.angle_beta   90.00
_cell.angle_gamma   90.00
#
_symmetry.space_group_name_H-M   'P 1'
#
loop_
_entity.id
_entity.type
_entity.pdbx_description
1 polymer ?
#
loop_
_entity_poly.entity_id
_entity_poly.type
_entity_poly.pdbx_seq_one_letter_code
_entity_poly.pdbx_strand_id
1 'polypeptide(L)'
;MKRVLLLGDSIREGYEPYVRERLGDRAEVVAPGENGRFSFYTLWGVNLWISELGIPDIVHWNNGLWDVHREAPRVEALTPLGEYAAHLKRIAHELRRTGARIVFATTTPVHPESEGRSNEEIDAYNEAAIEALMPLGIAIHDLNARVKRDLAGYLSDDRLHLNEAGYRACADSVAEMLEGYL
;
A
#
# COMPACT_ATOMS: atom_id res chain seq x y z
N MET A 1 -20.87 -4.12 -11.86
CA MET A 1 -19.45 -3.80 -12.07
C MET A 1 -18.76 -3.98 -10.74
N LYS A 2 -17.60 -4.65 -10.69
CA LYS A 2 -16.90 -4.82 -9.41
C LYS A 2 -16.32 -3.49 -8.95
N ARG A 3 -16.38 -3.22 -7.65
CA ARG A 3 -15.77 -2.06 -7.01
C ARG A 3 -14.43 -2.42 -6.41
N VAL A 4 -13.40 -1.71 -6.83
CA VAL A 4 -12.04 -1.80 -6.31
C VAL A 4 -11.78 -0.59 -5.41
N LEU A 5 -11.56 -0.85 -4.11
CA LEU A 5 -11.05 0.16 -3.19
C LEU A 5 -9.51 0.12 -3.19
N LEU A 6 -8.89 1.23 -3.60
CA LEU A 6 -7.47 1.46 -3.35
C LEU A 6 -7.32 2.21 -2.03
N LEU A 7 -6.53 1.65 -1.11
CA LEU A 7 -6.31 2.21 0.22
C LEU A 7 -4.81 2.35 0.48
N GLY A 8 -4.40 3.41 1.16
CA GLY A 8 -3.02 3.51 1.60
C GLY A 8 -2.45 4.90 1.64
N ASP A 9 -1.13 4.96 1.80
CA ASP A 9 -0.36 6.21 1.86
C ASP A 9 -0.23 6.91 0.49
N SER A 10 0.61 7.95 0.41
CA SER A 10 0.80 8.76 -0.80
C SER A 10 1.31 7.98 -2.02
N ILE A 11 1.95 6.81 -1.83
CA ILE A 11 2.32 5.98 -2.98
C ILE A 11 1.08 5.45 -3.70
N ARG A 12 0.02 5.11 -2.95
CA ARG A 12 -1.28 4.73 -3.53
C ARG A 12 -1.91 5.86 -4.30
N GLU A 13 -1.90 7.07 -3.75
CA GLU A 13 -2.43 8.25 -4.43
C GLU A 13 -1.75 8.46 -5.78
N GLY A 14 -0.43 8.22 -5.86
CA GLY A 14 0.32 8.41 -7.08
C GLY A 14 0.02 7.39 -8.19
N TYR A 15 -0.21 6.11 -7.87
CA TYR A 15 -0.55 5.10 -8.89
C TYR A 15 -2.06 5.01 -9.19
N GLU A 16 -2.92 5.52 -8.32
CA GLU A 16 -4.37 5.41 -8.45
C GLU A 16 -4.93 5.90 -9.80
N PRO A 17 -4.56 7.09 -10.33
CA PRO A 17 -5.09 7.57 -11.61
C PRO A 17 -4.79 6.61 -12.76
N TYR A 18 -3.60 6.01 -12.75
CA TYR A 18 -3.18 5.05 -13.77
C TYR A 18 -3.84 3.68 -13.59
N VAL A 19 -4.11 3.23 -12.36
CA VAL A 19 -4.92 2.02 -12.13
C VAL A 19 -6.34 2.21 -12.68
N ARG A 20 -6.94 3.38 -12.44
CA ARG A 20 -8.25 3.74 -12.99
C ARG A 20 -8.23 3.75 -14.53
N GLU A 21 -7.19 4.31 -15.13
CA GLU A 21 -6.97 4.28 -16.59
C GLU A 21 -6.90 2.83 -17.11
N ARG A 22 -6.11 1.95 -16.47
CA ARG A 22 -5.90 0.56 -16.92
C ARG A 22 -7.10 -0.35 -16.72
N LEU A 23 -7.87 -0.15 -15.66
CA LEU A 23 -9.08 -0.93 -15.44
C LEU A 23 -10.26 -0.44 -16.30
N GLY A 24 -10.30 0.84 -16.66
CA GLY A 24 -11.29 1.39 -17.58
C GLY A 24 -12.73 1.08 -17.16
N ASP A 25 -13.50 0.48 -18.06
CA ASP A 25 -14.89 0.07 -17.83
C ASP A 25 -15.05 -1.31 -17.16
N ARG A 26 -13.95 -2.00 -16.85
CA ARG A 26 -13.98 -3.33 -16.23
C ARG A 26 -14.28 -3.27 -14.73
N ALA A 27 -13.92 -2.18 -14.06
CA ALA A 27 -14.12 -2.00 -12.63
C ALA A 27 -14.28 -0.54 -12.23
N GLU A 28 -15.04 -0.29 -11.16
CA GLU A 28 -15.13 1.03 -10.54
C GLU A 28 -14.00 1.18 -9.51
N VAL A 29 -13.06 2.09 -9.75
CA VAL A 29 -11.96 2.38 -8.80
C VAL A 29 -12.32 3.54 -7.89
N VAL A 30 -12.52 3.22 -6.61
CA VAL A 30 -12.76 4.19 -5.52
C VAL A 30 -11.58 4.23 -4.56
N ALA A 31 -11.42 5.37 -3.89
CA ALA A 31 -10.28 5.60 -3.01
C ALA A 31 -10.56 6.80 -2.10
N PRO A 32 -10.02 6.84 -0.85
CA PRO A 32 -10.06 8.05 -0.05
C PRO A 32 -9.33 9.18 -0.76
N GLY A 33 -9.91 10.39 -0.74
CA GLY A 33 -9.28 11.61 -1.27
C GLY A 33 -8.15 12.16 -0.39
N GLU A 34 -7.80 11.45 0.69
CA GLU A 34 -6.74 11.78 1.62
C GLU A 34 -5.72 10.64 1.76
N ASN A 35 -4.55 11.01 2.28
CA ASN A 35 -3.42 10.13 2.48
C ASN A 35 -3.66 9.23 3.72
N GLY A 36 -3.58 7.92 3.55
CA GLY A 36 -3.74 6.92 4.62
C GLY A 36 -2.56 6.86 5.61
N ARG A 37 -1.45 7.56 5.33
CA ARG A 37 -0.26 7.74 6.20
C ARG A 37 0.28 6.43 6.78
N PHE A 38 0.40 6.35 8.10
CA PHE A 38 0.88 5.17 8.84
C PHE A 38 -0.28 4.20 9.12
N SER A 39 0.06 2.94 9.37
CA SER A 39 -0.91 1.85 9.59
C SER A 39 -1.98 2.20 10.63
N PHE A 40 -1.63 2.81 11.77
CA PHE A 40 -2.62 3.14 12.79
C PHE A 40 -3.61 4.23 12.34
N TYR A 41 -3.19 5.18 11.50
CA TYR A 41 -4.11 6.16 10.89
C TYR A 41 -5.07 5.49 9.92
N THR A 42 -4.56 4.57 9.10
CA THR A 42 -5.40 3.76 8.21
C THR A 42 -6.38 2.88 9.01
N LEU A 43 -5.95 2.28 10.12
CA LEU A 43 -6.83 1.53 11.01
C LEU A 43 -7.95 2.38 11.61
N TRP A 44 -7.66 3.62 11.96
CA TRP A 44 -8.68 4.56 12.43
C TRP A 44 -9.67 4.92 11.31
N GLY A 45 -9.19 5.15 10.08
CA GLY A 45 -10.00 5.63 8.96
C GLY A 45 -10.75 4.55 8.17
N VAL A 46 -10.32 3.28 8.20
CA VAL A 46 -10.78 2.24 7.26
C VAL A 46 -12.30 2.10 7.20
N ASN A 47 -12.99 2.09 8.35
CA ASN A 47 -14.45 1.97 8.39
C ASN A 47 -15.18 3.25 7.95
N LEU A 48 -14.57 4.42 8.18
CA LEU A 48 -15.13 5.69 7.70
C LEU A 48 -15.11 5.73 6.17
N TRP A 49 -13.97 5.39 5.57
CA TRP A 49 -13.83 5.38 4.12
C TRP A 49 -14.68 4.30 3.44
N ILE A 50 -14.82 3.11 4.03
CA ILE A 50 -15.77 2.10 3.52
C ILE A 50 -17.21 2.61 3.59
N SER A 51 -17.59 3.30 4.68
CA SER A 51 -18.93 3.88 4.80
C SER A 51 -19.19 4.98 3.77
N GLU A 52 -18.18 5.77 3.43
CA GLU A 52 -18.27 6.88 2.48
C GLU A 52 -18.26 6.40 1.02
N LEU A 53 -17.32 5.51 0.68
CA LEU A 53 -17.08 5.03 -0.69
C LEU A 53 -17.92 3.79 -1.04
N GLY A 54 -18.61 3.23 -0.05
CA GLY A 54 -19.41 2.02 -0.14
C GLY A 54 -18.59 0.73 -0.06
N ILE A 55 -19.30 -0.38 0.07
CA ILE A 55 -18.72 -1.71 0.27
C ILE A 55 -18.00 -2.16 -1.01
N PRO A 56 -16.68 -2.45 -0.97
CA PRO A 56 -15.93 -2.89 -2.14
C PRO A 56 -16.07 -4.41 -2.38
N ASP A 57 -15.87 -4.84 -3.62
CA ASP A 57 -15.70 -6.25 -3.97
C ASP A 57 -14.23 -6.67 -3.82
N ILE A 58 -13.31 -5.73 -4.02
CA ILE A 58 -11.86 -5.92 -3.98
C ILE A 58 -11.22 -4.76 -3.23
N VAL A 59 -10.26 -5.05 -2.36
CA VAL A 59 -9.42 -4.06 -1.70
C VAL A 59 -7.96 -4.32 -2.07
N HIS A 60 -7.28 -3.31 -2.60
CA HIS A 60 -5.83 -3.28 -2.73
C HIS A 60 -5.28 -2.20 -1.81
N TRP A 61 -4.40 -2.59 -0.88
CA TRP A 61 -4.05 -1.75 0.25
C TRP A 61 -2.54 -1.76 0.57
N ASN A 62 -1.93 -0.61 0.83
CA ASN A 62 -0.57 -0.49 1.36
C ASN A 62 -0.44 0.52 2.53
N ASN A 63 0.45 0.23 3.47
CA ASN A 63 1.06 1.20 4.41
C ASN A 63 2.45 0.69 4.77
N GLY A 64 3.40 1.59 5.00
CA GLY A 64 4.66 1.24 5.65
C GLY A 64 5.74 2.31 5.56
N LEU A 65 5.71 3.18 4.54
CA LEU A 65 6.69 4.27 4.44
C LEU A 65 6.58 5.28 5.58
N TRP A 66 5.37 5.53 6.08
CA TRP A 66 5.19 6.37 7.27
C TRP A 66 5.62 5.64 8.54
N ASP A 67 5.24 4.37 8.66
CA ASP A 67 5.52 3.52 9.83
C ASP A 67 7.03 3.37 10.08
N VAL A 68 7.81 3.12 9.02
CA VAL A 68 9.26 2.94 9.08
C VAL A 68 10.05 4.26 9.26
N HIS A 69 9.38 5.41 9.09
CA HIS A 69 10.06 6.71 9.14
C HIS A 69 10.59 7.04 10.52
N ARG A 70 11.81 7.59 10.56
CA ARG A 70 12.40 8.22 11.73
C ARG A 70 12.68 9.69 11.45
N GLU A 71 12.06 10.55 12.24
CA GLU A 71 12.37 11.99 12.22
C GLU A 71 13.32 12.32 13.37
N ALA A 72 14.52 12.79 13.06
CA ALA A 72 15.48 13.21 14.09
C ALA A 72 14.84 14.25 15.02
N PRO A 73 15.05 14.17 16.35
CA PRO A 73 16.03 13.33 17.07
C PRO A 73 15.50 11.93 17.47
N ARG A 74 14.35 11.48 16.95
CA ARG A 74 13.84 10.15 17.27
C ARG A 74 14.75 9.06 16.70
N VAL A 75 14.99 8.04 17.52
CA VAL A 75 15.83 6.88 17.17
C VAL A 75 14.98 5.69 16.72
N GLU A 76 13.71 5.64 17.14
CA GLU A 76 12.78 4.57 16.79
C GLU A 76 11.91 4.99 15.60
N ALA A 77 11.54 3.99 14.80
CA ALA A 77 10.56 4.16 13.73
C ALA A 77 9.23 4.67 14.30
N LEU A 78 8.48 5.45 13.50
CA LEU A 78 7.20 6.02 13.92
C LEU A 78 6.24 4.95 14.46
N THR A 79 6.26 3.76 13.87
CA THR A 79 5.49 2.61 14.34
C THR A 79 6.43 1.41 14.47
N PRO A 80 6.80 0.99 15.68
CA PRO A 80 7.66 -0.17 15.90
C PRO A 80 7.15 -1.42 15.18
N LEU A 81 8.08 -2.26 14.68
CA LEU A 81 7.77 -3.41 13.82
C LEU A 81 6.65 -4.33 14.34
N GLY A 82 6.66 -4.63 15.66
CA GLY A 82 5.62 -5.44 16.28
C GLY A 82 4.24 -4.77 16.31
N GLU A 83 4.19 -3.45 16.51
CA GLU A 83 2.97 -2.67 16.44
C GLU A 83 2.45 -2.57 15.01
N TYR A 84 3.34 -2.35 14.04
CA TYR A 84 3.00 -2.36 12.62
C TYR A 84 2.30 -3.66 12.23
N ALA A 85 2.90 -4.81 12.54
CA ALA A 85 2.28 -6.12 12.28
C ALA A 85 0.91 -6.28 12.99
N ALA A 86 0.77 -5.80 14.22
CA ALA A 86 -0.49 -5.83 14.95
C ALA A 86 -1.56 -4.91 14.32
N HIS A 87 -1.19 -3.71 13.88
CA HIS A 87 -2.08 -2.81 13.15
C HIS A 87 -2.54 -3.44 11.85
N LEU A 88 -1.62 -4.06 11.10
CA LEU A 88 -1.97 -4.68 9.84
C LEU A 88 -3.00 -5.80 9.99
N LYS A 89 -2.84 -6.65 11.02
CA LYS A 89 -3.83 -7.70 11.34
C LYS A 89 -5.20 -7.11 11.66
N ARG A 90 -5.25 -6.02 12.44
CA ARG A 90 -6.50 -5.34 12.79
C ARG A 90 -7.18 -4.74 11.56
N ILE A 91 -6.42 -4.09 10.68
CA ILE A 91 -6.95 -3.54 9.42
C ILE A 91 -7.49 -4.68 8.55
N ALA A 92 -6.74 -5.77 8.40
CA ALA A 92 -7.19 -6.94 7.66
C ALA A 92 -8.50 -7.52 8.22
N HIS A 93 -8.69 -7.54 9.55
CA HIS A 93 -9.95 -7.96 10.15
C HIS A 93 -11.11 -7.02 9.79
N GLU A 94 -10.91 -5.70 9.82
CA GLU A 94 -11.95 -4.75 9.39
C GLU A 94 -12.29 -4.93 7.91
N LEU A 95 -11.28 -5.02 7.05
CA LEU A 95 -11.47 -5.24 5.61
C LEU A 95 -12.22 -6.55 5.33
N ARG A 96 -11.94 -7.64 6.07
CA ARG A 96 -12.63 -8.94 5.86
C ARG A 96 -14.13 -8.88 6.14
N ARG A 97 -14.59 -7.95 6.98
CA ARG A 97 -16.02 -7.79 7.29
C ARG A 97 -16.84 -7.33 6.07
N THR A 98 -16.19 -6.75 5.07
CA THR A 98 -16.83 -6.35 3.81
C THR A 98 -17.18 -7.55 2.91
N GLY A 99 -16.53 -8.71 3.11
CA GLY A 99 -16.59 -9.83 2.18
C GLY A 99 -15.71 -9.66 0.93
N ALA A 100 -14.97 -8.57 0.81
CA ALA A 100 -14.11 -8.29 -0.33
C ALA A 100 -12.93 -9.27 -0.44
N ARG A 101 -12.41 -9.41 -1.66
CA ARG A 101 -11.07 -9.96 -1.89
C ARG A 101 -10.03 -8.94 -1.46
N ILE A 102 -9.13 -9.30 -0.55
CA ILE A 102 -8.13 -8.37 0.00
C ILE A 102 -6.74 -8.72 -0.51
N VAL A 103 -6.05 -7.71 -1.01
CA VAL A 103 -4.67 -7.76 -1.47
C VAL A 103 -3.87 -6.69 -0.71
N PHE A 104 -2.83 -7.13 -0.01
CA PHE A 104 -1.85 -6.22 0.59
C PHE A 104 -0.69 -6.00 -0.36
N ALA A 105 -0.31 -4.75 -0.61
CA ALA A 105 0.86 -4.36 -1.36
C ALA A 105 2.04 -4.10 -0.41
N THR A 106 3.20 -4.73 -0.69
CA THR A 106 4.43 -4.44 0.04
C THR A 106 4.86 -2.99 -0.15
N THR A 107 5.47 -2.42 0.88
CA THR A 107 6.02 -1.06 0.90
C THR A 107 7.11 -0.92 -0.14
N THR A 108 6.99 0.06 -1.03
CA THR A 108 7.98 0.32 -2.10
C THR A 108 9.33 0.76 -1.52
N PRO A 109 10.45 0.47 -2.22
CA PRO A 109 11.77 0.93 -1.83
C PRO A 109 11.91 2.45 -1.94
N VAL A 110 12.94 2.98 -1.29
CA VAL A 110 13.37 4.39 -1.35
C VAL A 110 14.76 4.51 -1.97
N HIS A 111 15.21 5.74 -2.24
CA HIS A 111 16.59 5.97 -2.67
C HIS A 111 17.58 5.52 -1.58
N PRO A 112 18.77 5.00 -1.93
CA PRO A 112 19.79 4.63 -0.92
C PRO A 112 20.22 5.76 0.01
N GLU A 113 20.09 7.01 -0.43
CA GLU A 113 20.34 8.23 0.35
C GLU A 113 19.08 8.84 0.97
N SER A 114 17.99 8.09 1.10
CA SER A 114 16.79 8.55 1.80
C SER A 114 17.10 8.80 3.27
N GLU A 115 16.60 9.91 3.81
CA GLU A 115 16.70 10.20 5.24
C GLU A 115 15.56 9.52 6.00
N GLY A 116 15.86 9.08 7.23
CA GLY A 116 14.87 8.48 8.14
C GLY A 116 14.37 7.08 7.77
N ARG A 117 14.83 6.50 6.65
CA ARG A 117 14.38 5.20 6.13
C ARG A 117 15.54 4.48 5.45
N SER A 118 15.60 3.16 5.57
CA SER A 118 16.50 2.32 4.78
C SER A 118 15.72 1.23 4.06
N ASN A 119 16.22 0.78 2.91
CA ASN A 119 15.61 -0.34 2.19
C ASN A 119 15.71 -1.66 2.99
N GLU A 120 16.77 -1.84 3.77
CA GLU A 120 16.92 -3.00 4.66
C GLU A 120 15.78 -3.07 5.68
N GLU A 121 15.43 -1.93 6.28
CA GLU A 121 14.33 -1.91 7.24
C GLU A 121 12.96 -2.01 6.57
N ILE A 122 12.77 -1.36 5.42
CA ILE A 122 11.56 -1.53 4.62
C ILE A 122 11.34 -3.02 4.30
N ASP A 123 12.41 -3.75 3.96
CA ASP A 123 12.34 -5.17 3.69
C ASP A 123 11.96 -5.97 4.95
N ALA A 124 12.49 -5.62 6.13
CA ALA A 124 12.09 -6.22 7.40
C ALA A 124 10.61 -5.94 7.75
N TYR A 125 10.09 -4.74 7.46
CA TYR A 125 8.67 -4.41 7.64
C TYR A 125 7.80 -5.20 6.66
N ASN A 126 8.23 -5.34 5.41
CA ASN A 126 7.53 -6.14 4.42
C ASN A 126 7.49 -7.62 4.81
N GLU A 127 8.59 -8.19 5.31
CA GLU A 127 8.62 -9.57 5.82
C GLU A 127 7.64 -9.73 6.99
N ALA A 128 7.66 -8.83 7.98
CA ALA A 128 6.71 -8.89 9.09
C ALA A 128 5.25 -8.74 8.65
N ALA A 129 4.97 -7.90 7.64
CA ALA A 129 3.64 -7.77 7.06
C ALA A 129 3.18 -9.09 6.41
N ILE A 130 4.06 -9.73 5.63
CA ILE A 130 3.79 -11.00 4.96
C ILE A 130 3.51 -12.09 6.01
N GLU A 131 4.38 -12.24 7.00
CA GLU A 131 4.20 -13.20 8.11
C GLU A 131 2.91 -12.96 8.90
N ALA A 132 2.52 -11.69 9.07
CA ALA A 132 1.32 -11.31 9.78
C ALA A 132 0.03 -11.59 9.00
N LEU A 133 0.05 -11.38 7.68
CA LEU A 133 -1.15 -11.33 6.84
C LEU A 133 -1.42 -12.63 6.06
N MET A 134 -0.38 -13.36 5.65
CA MET A 134 -0.55 -14.64 4.92
C MET A 134 -1.37 -15.67 5.71
N PRO A 135 -1.16 -15.88 7.03
CA PRO A 135 -1.99 -16.80 7.81
C PRO A 135 -3.47 -16.40 7.90
N LEU A 136 -3.78 -15.13 7.65
CA LEU A 136 -5.15 -14.62 7.60
C LEU A 136 -5.80 -14.81 6.22
N GLY A 137 -5.09 -15.38 5.25
CA GLY A 137 -5.58 -15.62 3.88
C GLY A 137 -5.58 -14.36 3.01
N ILE A 138 -4.82 -13.32 3.39
CA ILE A 138 -4.66 -12.10 2.60
C ILE A 138 -3.66 -12.37 1.48
N ALA A 139 -3.99 -11.96 0.25
CA ALA A 139 -3.07 -12.07 -0.87
C ALA A 139 -1.99 -10.99 -0.77
N ILE A 140 -0.75 -11.34 -1.12
CA ILE A 140 0.38 -10.41 -1.13
C ILE A 140 0.69 -10.02 -2.57
N HIS A 141 0.83 -8.72 -2.83
CA HIS A 141 1.29 -8.15 -4.08
C HIS A 141 2.61 -7.43 -3.85
N ASP A 142 3.70 -7.96 -4.40
CA ASP A 142 5.05 -7.47 -4.12
C ASP A 142 5.45 -6.26 -4.98
N LEU A 143 4.92 -5.07 -4.63
CA LEU A 143 5.30 -3.82 -5.27
C LEU A 143 6.74 -3.40 -4.95
N ASN A 144 7.28 -3.82 -3.80
CA ASN A 144 8.68 -3.61 -3.46
C ASN A 144 9.60 -4.22 -4.54
N ALA A 145 9.44 -5.52 -4.83
CA ALA A 145 10.21 -6.18 -5.86
C ALA A 145 9.94 -5.59 -7.26
N ARG A 146 8.70 -5.17 -7.56
CA ARG A 146 8.35 -4.54 -8.83
C ARG A 146 9.17 -3.27 -9.07
N VAL A 147 9.25 -2.39 -8.07
CA VAL A 147 9.98 -1.11 -8.19
C VAL A 147 11.49 -1.34 -8.17
N LYS A 148 12.02 -2.29 -7.37
CA LYS A 148 13.46 -2.61 -7.34
C LYS A 148 14.03 -3.03 -8.69
N ARG A 149 13.21 -3.47 -9.66
CA ARG A 149 13.66 -3.82 -11.03
C ARG A 149 14.31 -2.66 -11.79
N ASP A 150 13.90 -1.43 -11.52
CA ASP A 150 14.49 -0.21 -12.08
C ASP A 150 14.39 0.94 -11.08
N LEU A 151 14.99 0.73 -9.90
CA LEU A 151 14.87 1.68 -8.79
C LEU A 151 15.26 3.11 -9.19
N ALA A 152 16.38 3.25 -9.92
CA ALA A 152 16.86 4.56 -10.37
C ALA A 152 15.93 5.20 -11.41
N GLY A 153 15.34 4.40 -12.31
CA GLY A 153 14.39 4.89 -13.31
C GLY A 153 12.99 5.18 -12.77
N TYR A 154 12.63 4.66 -11.59
CA TYR A 154 11.28 4.78 -11.03
C TYR A 154 11.13 5.78 -9.88
N LEU A 155 12.21 6.22 -9.25
CA LEU A 155 12.15 7.22 -8.18
C LEU A 155 12.11 8.64 -8.74
N SER A 156 11.43 9.52 -7.99
CA SER A 156 11.48 10.96 -8.22
C SER A 156 12.69 11.60 -7.52
N ASP A 157 12.94 12.87 -7.81
CA ASP A 157 14.04 13.64 -7.22
C ASP A 157 13.92 13.80 -5.69
N ASP A 158 12.72 13.61 -5.13
CA ASP A 158 12.49 13.68 -3.68
C ASP A 158 12.97 12.43 -2.91
N ARG A 159 13.54 11.45 -3.63
CA ARG A 159 14.18 10.24 -3.08
C ARG A 159 13.22 9.26 -2.38
N LEU A 160 11.92 9.52 -2.39
CA LEU A 160 10.90 8.78 -1.67
C LEU A 160 9.76 8.34 -2.60
N HIS A 161 9.13 9.29 -3.28
CA HIS A 161 8.00 9.03 -4.16
C HIS A 161 8.49 8.52 -5.52
N LEU A 162 7.60 7.78 -6.19
CA LEU A 162 7.85 7.34 -7.54
C LEU A 162 7.67 8.52 -8.51
N ASN A 163 8.40 8.49 -9.61
CA ASN A 163 8.10 9.35 -10.76
C ASN A 163 6.94 8.75 -11.59
N GLU A 164 6.58 9.40 -12.69
CA GLU A 164 5.50 8.90 -13.57
C GLU A 164 5.76 7.46 -14.06
N ALA A 165 6.99 7.14 -14.47
CA ALA A 165 7.33 5.79 -14.94
C ALA A 165 7.17 4.75 -13.84
N GLY A 166 7.58 5.07 -12.61
CA GLY A 166 7.41 4.20 -11.44
C GLY A 166 5.93 4.00 -11.07
N TYR A 167 5.13 5.07 -11.05
CA TYR A 167 3.69 4.95 -10.77
C TYR A 167 2.95 4.16 -11.84
N ARG A 168 3.28 4.35 -13.13
CA ARG A 168 2.74 3.51 -14.22
C ARG A 168 3.17 2.05 -14.06
N ALA A 169 4.44 1.79 -13.72
CA ALA A 169 4.93 0.43 -13.50
C ALA A 169 4.21 -0.28 -12.33
N CYS A 170 3.89 0.45 -11.26
CA CYS A 170 3.06 -0.03 -10.15
C CYS A 170 1.61 -0.26 -10.60
N ALA A 171 1.01 0.71 -11.30
CA ALA A 171 -0.37 0.60 -11.76
C ALA A 171 -0.60 -0.59 -12.69
N ASP A 172 0.36 -0.87 -13.58
CA ASP A 172 0.32 -2.02 -14.48
C ASP A 172 0.33 -3.33 -13.68
N SER A 173 1.24 -3.43 -12.71
CA SER A 173 1.33 -4.57 -11.80
C SER A 173 0.06 -4.73 -10.95
N VAL A 174 -0.54 -3.62 -10.49
CA VAL A 174 -1.80 -3.63 -9.73
C VAL A 174 -2.94 -4.10 -10.63
N ALA A 175 -3.09 -3.55 -11.83
CA ALA A 175 -4.12 -3.97 -12.77
C ALA A 175 -4.02 -5.47 -13.06
N GLU A 176 -2.83 -5.97 -13.41
CA GLU A 176 -2.55 -7.41 -13.63
C GLU A 176 -2.94 -8.26 -12.41
N MET A 177 -2.55 -7.86 -11.20
CA MET A 177 -2.90 -8.56 -9.97
C MET A 177 -4.42 -8.61 -9.73
N LEU A 178 -5.13 -7.55 -10.12
CA LEU A 178 -6.57 -7.44 -9.95
C LEU A 178 -7.37 -8.20 -11.02
N GLU A 179 -6.82 -8.41 -12.22
CA GLU A 179 -7.54 -9.10 -13.31
C GLU A 179 -8.07 -10.47 -12.91
N GLY A 180 -7.30 -11.23 -12.11
CA GLY A 180 -7.72 -12.55 -11.62
C GLY A 180 -8.93 -12.52 -10.67
N TYR A 181 -9.33 -11.34 -10.22
CA TYR A 181 -10.46 -11.12 -9.32
C TYR A 181 -11.58 -10.28 -9.95
N LEU A 182 -11.42 -9.79 -11.19
CA LEU A 182 -12.44 -9.00 -11.88
C LEU A 182 -13.60 -9.84 -12.43
#